data_AF-V7B631-F1
#
_entry.id   AF-V7B631-F1
#
_cell.length_a   1.000
_cell.length_b   1.000
_cell.length_c   1.000
_cell.angle_alpha   90.00
_cell.angle_beta   90.00
_cell.angle_gamma   90.00
#
_symmetry.space_group_name_H-M   'P 1'
#
loop_
_entity.id
_entity.type
_entity.pdbx_description
1 polymer ?
#
loop_
_entity_poly.entity_id
_entity_poly.type
_entity_poly.pdbx_seq_one_letter_code
_entity_poly.pdbx_strand_id
1 'polypeptide(L)'
;MRKIFSHRVMLLALFLASFTLISSTSTDDPLAIDMGKNPLTQRKLLGYVPEAKKAALQNLEDVLLEPPRAASGKSRVYLKRTKYLPDLMGDSLESYPRCVFIDVGLPKQDGGSGTDWFKKRYPTRNKNFEMYKLETVAEGGPQTEMSDWLRKNVKDEEYVVMKAEAEEVEEMMRSKAIRLVDELFLECKPQQGNVKRKSRRAYWECLALYGKLRDEGVAVHQWWG
;
A
#
# COMPACT_ATOMS: atom_id res chain seq x y z
N MET A 1 -37.39 -58.94 -13.77
CA MET A 1 -37.63 -59.75 -12.54
C MET A 1 -37.24 -58.92 -11.32
N ARG A 2 -37.86 -59.17 -10.14
CA ARG A 2 -37.44 -58.82 -8.74
C ARG A 2 -36.82 -57.41 -8.49
N LYS A 3 -37.56 -56.47 -7.86
CA LYS A 3 -37.54 -56.11 -6.39
C LYS A 3 -36.20 -55.49 -5.93
N ILE A 4 -36.15 -54.32 -5.27
CA ILE A 4 -36.46 -54.00 -3.84
C ILE A 4 -36.64 -52.45 -3.73
N PHE A 5 -37.73 -51.87 -3.18
CA PHE A 5 -37.94 -51.33 -1.79
C PHE A 5 -36.76 -50.49 -1.22
N SER A 6 -36.87 -49.40 -0.45
CA SER A 6 -37.93 -48.65 0.29
C SER A 6 -37.39 -47.19 0.51
N HIS A 7 -38.00 -46.11 1.01
CA HIS A 7 -39.22 -45.76 1.79
C HIS A 7 -40.06 -44.70 0.99
N ARG A 8 -41.00 -43.82 1.44
CA ARG A 8 -41.45 -43.14 2.69
C ARG A 8 -40.46 -42.08 3.25
N VAL A 9 -40.87 -40.90 3.75
CA VAL A 9 -42.14 -40.46 4.39
C VAL A 9 -42.67 -39.11 3.84
N MET A 10 -43.99 -38.89 3.94
CA MET A 10 -44.71 -37.65 3.62
C MET A 10 -44.78 -36.70 4.83
N LEU A 11 -44.71 -35.38 4.64
CA LEU A 11 -45.38 -34.43 5.55
C LEU A 11 -45.74 -33.11 4.86
N LEU A 12 -47.01 -32.72 5.00
CA LEU A 12 -47.58 -31.45 4.53
C LEU A 12 -47.80 -30.57 5.76
N ALA A 13 -47.38 -29.30 5.73
CA ALA A 13 -47.60 -28.35 6.82
C ALA A 13 -47.85 -26.93 6.29
N LEU A 14 -49.10 -26.65 5.95
CA LEU A 14 -49.60 -25.27 5.84
C LEU A 14 -49.82 -24.75 7.25
N PHE A 15 -49.29 -23.57 7.58
CA PHE A 15 -49.77 -22.77 8.71
C PHE A 15 -49.92 -21.30 8.30
N LEU A 16 -50.94 -20.66 8.88
CA LEU A 16 -51.43 -19.35 8.48
C LEU A 16 -50.71 -18.22 9.23
N ALA A 17 -50.86 -16.99 8.72
CA ALA A 17 -50.19 -15.82 9.26
C ALA A 17 -50.74 -15.38 10.62
N SER A 18 -49.83 -14.89 11.47
CA SER A 18 -50.13 -14.07 12.64
C SER A 18 -49.36 -12.75 12.54
N PHE A 19 -50.02 -11.69 12.05
CA PHE A 19 -49.48 -10.33 12.11
C PHE A 19 -49.56 -9.81 13.56
N THR A 20 -48.45 -9.80 14.28
CA THR A 20 -48.35 -9.07 15.56
C THR A 20 -47.94 -7.63 15.30
N LEU A 21 -48.94 -6.75 15.23
CA LEU A 21 -48.76 -5.30 15.30
C LEU A 21 -48.16 -4.92 16.67
N ILE A 22 -46.91 -4.45 16.67
CA ILE A 22 -46.31 -3.76 17.82
C ILE A 22 -46.15 -2.30 17.42
N SER A 23 -46.96 -1.44 18.04
CA SER A 23 -46.82 0.01 17.95
C SER A 23 -45.99 0.49 19.13
N SER A 24 -44.80 1.02 18.85
CA SER A 24 -43.97 1.71 19.84
C SER A 24 -43.43 2.98 19.21
N THR A 25 -43.94 4.13 19.64
CA THR A 25 -43.51 5.46 19.18
C THR A 25 -42.25 5.89 19.91
N SER A 26 -41.11 5.88 19.23
CA SER A 26 -39.97 6.76 19.53
C SER A 26 -39.62 7.56 18.27
N THR A 27 -39.40 8.86 18.45
CA THR A 27 -38.92 9.77 17.41
C THR A 27 -37.40 9.86 17.52
N ASP A 28 -36.70 8.96 16.86
CA ASP A 28 -35.24 8.92 16.85
C ASP A 28 -34.72 9.73 15.64
N ASP A 29 -34.15 10.91 15.91
CA ASP A 29 -33.62 11.82 14.90
C ASP A 29 -32.42 11.20 14.12
N PRO A 30 -32.29 11.44 12.81
CA PRO A 30 -31.20 10.90 11.99
C PRO A 30 -29.83 11.58 12.21
N LEU A 31 -29.58 12.13 13.39
CA LEU A 31 -28.37 12.87 13.77
C LEU A 31 -27.63 12.27 14.99
N ALA A 32 -27.82 10.98 15.25
CA ALA A 32 -26.98 10.21 16.18
C ALA A 32 -25.59 9.97 15.57
N ILE A 33 -24.68 10.95 15.68
CA ILE A 33 -23.25 10.76 15.38
C ILE A 33 -22.66 9.81 16.44
N ASP A 34 -22.14 8.67 16.00
CA ASP A 34 -21.35 7.76 16.85
C ASP A 34 -20.02 8.42 17.26
N MET A 35 -20.05 9.16 18.37
CA MET A 35 -18.86 9.72 19.02
C MET A 35 -18.06 8.68 19.82
N GLY A 36 -18.18 7.39 19.48
CA GLY A 36 -17.54 6.25 20.16
C GLY A 36 -16.08 5.97 19.75
N LYS A 37 -15.44 6.79 18.91
CA LYS A 37 -14.02 6.65 18.54
C LYS A 37 -13.28 7.99 18.62
N ASN A 38 -12.19 8.02 19.38
CA ASN A 38 -11.25 9.14 19.40
C ASN A 38 -10.63 9.32 18.00
N PRO A 39 -10.75 10.49 17.34
CA PRO A 39 -10.19 10.74 16.01
C PRO A 39 -8.66 11.04 16.03
N LEU A 40 -7.95 10.57 17.06
CA LEU A 40 -6.61 11.02 17.44
C LEU A 40 -5.44 10.18 16.89
N THR A 41 -5.70 9.16 16.06
CA THR A 41 -4.67 8.30 15.44
C THR A 41 -5.02 7.94 13.99
N GLN A 42 -5.47 8.93 13.22
CA GLN A 42 -5.65 8.81 11.78
C GLN A 42 -4.61 9.71 11.09
N ARG A 43 -3.69 9.10 10.33
CA ARG A 43 -2.58 9.83 9.69
C ARG A 43 -3.07 11.04 8.93
N LYS A 44 -2.27 12.11 8.85
CA LYS A 44 -2.72 13.36 8.19
C LYS A 44 -3.18 13.12 6.74
N LEU A 45 -2.48 12.26 5.99
CA LEU A 45 -2.89 11.84 4.65
C LEU A 45 -4.17 11.00 4.64
N LEU A 46 -4.43 10.20 5.68
CA LEU A 46 -5.69 9.47 5.88
C LEU A 46 -6.83 10.37 6.40
N GLY A 47 -6.50 11.54 6.96
CA GLY A 47 -7.42 12.58 7.41
C GLY A 47 -7.90 13.51 6.29
N TYR A 48 -7.34 13.39 5.08
CA TYR A 48 -8.03 13.84 3.88
C TYR A 48 -9.36 13.08 3.74
N VAL A 49 -10.37 13.77 3.19
CA VAL A 49 -11.62 13.14 2.74
C VAL A 49 -11.26 11.88 1.92
N PRO A 50 -11.72 10.66 2.29
CA PRO A 50 -11.26 9.42 1.66
C PRO A 50 -11.41 9.41 0.14
N GLU A 51 -12.47 10.05 -0.35
CA GLU A 51 -12.79 10.26 -1.78
C GLU A 51 -11.70 11.08 -2.49
N ALA A 52 -11.15 12.13 -1.85
CA ALA A 52 -10.11 12.97 -2.42
C ALA A 52 -8.78 12.22 -2.54
N LYS A 53 -8.39 11.47 -1.50
CA LYS A 53 -7.20 10.60 -1.57
C LYS A 53 -7.39 9.49 -2.61
N LYS A 54 -8.57 8.87 -2.66
CA LYS A 54 -8.91 7.84 -3.66
C LYS A 54 -8.87 8.39 -5.08
N ALA A 55 -9.35 9.63 -5.31
CA ALA A 55 -9.26 10.31 -6.60
C ALA A 55 -7.81 10.62 -7.00
N ALA A 56 -6.95 11.02 -6.06
CA ALA A 56 -5.51 11.17 -6.33
C ALA A 56 -4.85 9.84 -6.74
N LEU A 57 -5.12 8.75 -6.00
CA LEU A 57 -4.61 7.41 -6.31
C LEU A 57 -5.12 6.84 -7.65
N GLN A 58 -6.33 7.20 -8.06
CA GLN A 58 -6.85 6.90 -9.41
C GLN A 58 -6.13 7.68 -10.52
N ASN A 59 -5.55 8.84 -10.20
CA ASN A 59 -4.85 9.71 -11.15
C ASN A 59 -3.34 9.47 -11.24
N LEU A 60 -2.78 8.47 -10.55
CA LEU A 60 -1.39 7.99 -10.69
C LEU A 60 -1.03 7.56 -12.14
N GLU A 61 0.23 7.24 -12.42
CA GLU A 61 0.60 6.60 -13.70
C GLU A 61 0.04 5.17 -13.84
N ASP A 62 -0.09 4.70 -15.09
CA ASP A 62 -0.48 3.32 -15.38
C ASP A 62 0.65 2.34 -15.02
N VAL A 63 0.26 1.19 -14.47
CA VAL A 63 1.21 0.11 -14.17
C VAL A 63 1.72 -0.54 -15.46
N LEU A 64 3.04 -0.73 -15.57
CA LEU A 64 3.60 -1.45 -16.71
C LEU A 64 3.28 -2.94 -16.57
N LEU A 65 2.65 -3.54 -17.60
CA LEU A 65 2.33 -4.97 -17.62
C LEU A 65 3.53 -5.86 -18.02
N GLU A 66 4.59 -5.26 -18.56
CA GLU A 66 5.88 -5.91 -18.81
C GLU A 66 7.03 -5.13 -18.13
N PRO A 67 8.11 -5.81 -17.66
CA PRO A 67 9.30 -5.13 -17.18
C PRO A 67 10.02 -4.37 -18.30
N PRO A 68 10.48 -3.12 -18.08
CA PRO A 68 11.40 -2.44 -18.97
C PRO A 68 12.63 -3.28 -19.29
N ARG A 69 12.86 -3.57 -20.58
CA ARG A 69 14.06 -4.25 -21.04
C ARG A 69 15.27 -3.37 -20.73
N ALA A 70 16.16 -3.80 -19.83
CA ALA A 70 17.26 -2.97 -19.31
C ALA A 70 18.12 -2.33 -20.43
N ALA A 71 18.43 -3.10 -21.47
CA ALA A 71 19.17 -2.65 -22.66
C ALA A 71 18.47 -1.54 -23.50
N SER A 72 17.22 -1.19 -23.21
CA SER A 72 16.46 -0.18 -23.97
C SER A 72 16.55 1.25 -23.44
N GLY A 73 17.21 1.47 -22.28
CA GLY A 73 17.36 2.81 -21.66
C GLY A 73 16.05 3.47 -21.19
N LYS A 74 14.91 2.76 -21.26
CA LYS A 74 13.57 3.32 -21.03
C LYS A 74 13.27 3.70 -19.57
N SER A 75 14.07 3.29 -18.58
CA SER A 75 13.87 3.68 -17.17
C SER A 75 13.82 5.20 -16.99
N ARG A 76 14.74 5.92 -17.65
CA ARG A 76 14.78 7.40 -17.73
C ARG A 76 13.56 8.04 -18.40
N VAL A 77 12.72 7.27 -19.10
CA VAL A 77 11.43 7.72 -19.67
C VAL A 77 10.30 7.51 -18.67
N TYR A 78 10.28 6.39 -17.95
CA TYR A 78 9.28 6.13 -16.90
C TYR A 78 9.45 7.08 -15.71
N LEU A 79 10.69 7.39 -15.31
CA LEU A 79 11.01 8.44 -14.31
C LEU A 79 10.66 9.89 -14.75
N LYS A 80 10.09 10.09 -15.95
CA LYS A 80 9.49 11.36 -16.40
C LYS A 80 7.95 11.31 -16.43
N ARG A 81 7.35 10.16 -16.11
CA ARG A 81 5.90 9.91 -16.14
C ARG A 81 5.30 9.68 -14.75
N THR A 82 6.12 9.39 -13.76
CA THR A 82 5.78 9.39 -12.33
C THR A 82 4.98 10.65 -11.98
N LYS A 83 3.79 10.47 -11.41
CA LYS A 83 2.95 11.56 -10.92
C LYS A 83 2.98 11.54 -9.39
N TYR A 84 3.79 12.41 -8.79
CA TYR A 84 4.02 12.38 -7.35
C TYR A 84 2.75 12.72 -6.56
N LEU A 85 2.59 12.11 -5.39
CA LEU A 85 1.38 12.27 -4.59
C LEU A 85 1.09 13.74 -4.17
N PRO A 86 2.08 14.58 -3.77
CA PRO A 86 1.81 15.98 -3.45
C PRO A 86 1.34 16.78 -4.66
N ASP A 87 1.83 16.44 -5.87
CA ASP A 87 1.43 17.08 -7.12
C ASP A 87 -0.03 16.74 -7.47
N LEU A 88 -0.46 15.51 -7.20
CA LEU A 88 -1.82 15.02 -7.43
C LEU A 88 -2.84 15.54 -6.40
N MET A 89 -2.40 15.81 -5.17
CA MET A 89 -3.24 16.32 -4.09
C MET A 89 -3.19 17.84 -3.91
N GLY A 90 -2.28 18.53 -4.61
CA GLY A 90 -2.03 19.96 -4.43
C GLY A 90 -1.41 20.30 -3.07
N ASP A 91 -0.78 19.34 -2.42
CA ASP A 91 -0.22 19.48 -1.07
C ASP A 91 1.13 20.24 -1.11
N SER A 92 1.28 21.21 -0.21
CA SER A 92 2.51 22.00 -0.07
C SER A 92 3.57 21.29 0.77
N LEU A 93 3.22 20.19 1.44
CA LEU A 93 4.01 19.49 2.47
C LEU A 93 4.34 20.32 3.72
N GLU A 94 4.16 21.64 3.69
CA GLU A 94 4.47 22.52 4.83
C GLU A 94 3.66 22.19 6.07
N SER A 95 2.44 21.66 5.88
CA SER A 95 1.51 21.36 6.95
C SER A 95 1.87 20.10 7.77
N TYR A 96 2.91 19.35 7.39
CA TYR A 96 3.43 18.21 8.15
C TYR A 96 4.58 18.69 9.06
N PRO A 97 4.65 18.23 10.33
CA PRO A 97 5.71 18.63 11.26
C PRO A 97 7.07 18.05 10.86
N ARG A 98 7.07 16.89 10.20
CA ARG A 98 8.27 16.21 9.69
C ARG A 98 7.97 15.52 8.37
N CYS A 99 8.94 15.56 7.46
CA CYS A 99 8.94 14.85 6.19
C CYS A 99 10.14 13.91 6.16
N VAL A 100 9.93 12.65 5.77
CA VAL A 100 10.92 11.58 5.87
C VAL A 100 11.06 10.87 4.53
N PHE A 101 12.30 10.58 4.12
CA PHE A 101 12.62 9.69 3.02
C PHE A 101 13.42 8.49 3.53
N ILE A 102 13.01 7.27 3.12
CA ILE A 102 13.65 6.02 3.56
C ILE A 102 14.08 5.21 2.33
N ASP A 103 15.40 5.05 2.12
CA ASP A 103 15.98 4.16 1.11
C ASP A 103 16.33 2.82 1.75
N VAL A 104 15.55 1.79 1.42
CA VAL A 104 15.70 0.43 1.92
C VAL A 104 16.17 -0.50 0.80
N GLY A 105 17.13 -1.36 1.12
CA GLY A 105 17.53 -2.48 0.27
C GLY A 105 18.98 -2.88 0.46
N LEU A 106 19.45 -3.81 -0.37
CA LEU A 106 20.82 -4.32 -0.31
C LEU A 106 21.87 -3.23 -0.62
N PRO A 107 23.02 -3.20 0.07
CA PRO A 107 24.12 -2.31 -0.26
C PRO A 107 24.65 -2.59 -1.68
N LYS A 108 24.51 -1.60 -2.57
CA LYS A 108 25.05 -1.61 -3.94
C LYS A 108 26.45 -0.98 -3.90
N GLN A 109 27.46 -1.68 -4.42
CA GLN A 109 28.85 -1.16 -4.45
C GLN A 109 29.01 0.03 -5.41
N ASP A 110 28.28 0.03 -6.52
CA ASP A 110 28.24 1.12 -7.50
C ASP A 110 26.83 1.38 -8.01
N GLY A 111 26.53 2.64 -8.35
CA GLY A 111 25.32 3.04 -9.06
C GLY A 111 24.20 3.63 -8.17
N GLY A 112 24.31 4.92 -7.87
CA GLY A 112 23.19 5.82 -7.52
C GLY A 112 22.26 5.35 -6.39
N SER A 113 22.57 5.77 -5.15
CA SER A 113 21.67 5.62 -4.00
C SER A 113 20.28 6.21 -4.28
N GLY A 114 19.20 5.66 -3.72
CA GLY A 114 17.86 6.24 -3.83
C GLY A 114 17.82 7.67 -3.29
N THR A 115 18.65 7.97 -2.28
CA THR A 115 18.86 9.32 -1.73
C THR A 115 19.45 10.31 -2.75
N ASP A 116 20.27 9.85 -3.70
CA ASP A 116 20.84 10.68 -4.77
C ASP A 116 19.81 11.01 -5.85
N TRP A 117 18.92 10.06 -6.17
CA TRP A 117 17.78 10.30 -7.05
C TRP A 117 16.79 11.26 -6.38
N PHE A 118 16.45 11.02 -5.10
CA PHE A 118 15.44 11.78 -4.36
C PHE A 118 15.76 13.27 -4.36
N LYS A 119 16.98 13.64 -3.93
CA LYS A 119 17.52 15.02 -3.95
C LYS A 119 17.47 15.71 -5.32
N LYS A 120 17.43 14.94 -6.42
CA LYS A 120 17.52 15.45 -7.81
C LYS A 120 16.18 15.37 -8.56
N ARG A 121 15.14 14.76 -7.98
CA ARG A 121 13.93 14.36 -8.71
C ARG A 121 12.61 14.48 -7.96
N TYR A 122 12.61 14.27 -6.65
CA TYR A 122 11.38 14.29 -5.88
C TYR A 122 10.94 15.74 -5.59
N PRO A 123 9.66 16.11 -5.73
CA PRO A 123 9.18 17.47 -5.52
C PRO A 123 9.04 17.78 -4.01
N THR A 124 10.17 18.07 -3.35
CA THR A 124 10.19 18.37 -1.90
C THR A 124 9.47 19.66 -1.50
N ARG A 125 9.01 20.49 -2.47
CA ARG A 125 8.32 21.77 -2.23
C ARG A 125 9.11 22.78 -1.36
N ASN A 126 10.44 22.66 -1.34
CA ASN A 126 11.38 23.37 -0.44
C ASN A 126 11.34 22.92 1.04
N LYS A 127 10.49 21.93 1.38
CA LYS A 127 10.49 21.29 2.70
C LYS A 127 11.76 20.45 2.87
N ASN A 128 12.35 20.48 4.07
CA ASN A 128 13.46 19.59 4.41
C ASN A 128 12.94 18.17 4.66
N PHE A 129 13.65 17.18 4.12
CA PHE A 129 13.38 15.75 4.33
C PHE A 129 14.51 15.11 5.14
N GLU A 130 14.16 14.45 6.25
CA GLU A 130 15.07 13.57 6.97
C GLU A 130 15.28 12.29 6.14
N MET A 131 16.53 11.97 5.82
CA MET A 131 16.86 10.84 4.94
C MET A 131 17.50 9.71 5.74
N TYR A 132 16.82 8.56 5.79
CA TYR A 132 17.35 7.32 6.34
C TYR A 132 17.74 6.38 5.20
N LYS A 133 18.88 5.69 5.36
CA LYS A 133 19.27 4.56 4.52
C LYS A 133 19.34 3.34 5.43
N LEU A 134 18.54 2.31 5.13
CA LEU A 134 18.45 1.10 5.93
C LEU A 134 18.88 -0.09 5.06
N GLU A 135 19.99 -0.71 5.43
CA GLU A 135 20.61 -1.78 4.64
C GLU A 135 20.09 -3.13 5.10
N THR A 136 19.47 -3.89 4.20
CA THR A 136 18.87 -5.19 4.54
C THR A 136 19.97 -6.23 4.72
N VAL A 137 20.11 -6.77 5.94
CA VAL A 137 21.14 -7.78 6.24
C VAL A 137 20.75 -9.10 5.57
N ALA A 138 21.57 -9.55 4.63
CA ALA A 138 21.25 -10.65 3.73
C ALA A 138 21.37 -12.07 4.34
N GLU A 139 21.01 -12.26 5.62
CA GLU A 139 20.83 -13.60 6.21
C GLU A 139 20.04 -13.60 7.55
N GLY A 140 19.08 -14.52 7.68
CA GLY A 140 18.62 -15.10 8.96
C GLY A 140 17.87 -14.24 10.00
N GLY A 141 17.91 -12.91 9.90
CA GLY A 141 17.34 -12.01 10.91
C GLY A 141 15.80 -12.03 11.03
N PRO A 142 15.23 -11.49 12.12
CA PRO A 142 13.78 -11.34 12.26
C PRO A 142 13.24 -10.40 11.17
N GLN A 143 12.37 -10.92 10.29
CA GLN A 143 11.82 -10.15 9.16
C GLN A 143 11.04 -8.89 9.61
N THR A 144 10.58 -8.85 10.86
CA THR A 144 9.88 -7.73 11.49
C THR A 144 10.69 -6.44 11.56
N GLU A 145 12.02 -6.47 11.35
CA GLU A 145 12.91 -5.32 11.59
C GLU A 145 12.43 -4.02 10.93
N MET A 146 12.01 -4.07 9.66
CA MET A 146 11.53 -2.87 8.95
C MET A 146 10.19 -2.36 9.50
N SER A 147 9.26 -3.27 9.79
CA SER A 147 7.96 -2.93 10.38
C SER A 147 8.08 -2.34 11.78
N ASP A 148 8.94 -2.91 12.62
CA ASP A 148 9.21 -2.41 13.97
C ASP A 148 10.00 -1.09 13.92
N TRP A 149 10.91 -0.93 12.95
CA TRP A 149 11.60 0.34 12.73
C TRP A 149 10.63 1.45 12.36
N LEU A 150 9.71 1.23 11.40
CA LEU A 150 8.68 2.21 11.05
C LEU A 150 7.83 2.57 12.27
N ARG A 151 7.30 1.57 12.98
CA ARG A 151 6.44 1.76 14.17
C ARG A 151 7.12 2.51 15.32
N LYS A 152 8.46 2.50 15.38
CA LYS A 152 9.26 3.17 16.41
C LYS A 152 9.74 4.56 15.99
N ASN A 153 9.95 4.80 14.70
CA ASN A 153 10.62 6.00 14.19
C ASN A 153 9.73 6.91 13.33
N VAL A 154 8.51 6.49 12.97
CA VAL A 154 7.52 7.28 12.21
C VAL A 154 6.27 7.49 13.06
N LYS A 155 5.66 8.67 12.95
CA LYS A 155 4.37 9.00 13.57
C LYS A 155 3.27 9.24 12.54
N ASP A 156 2.03 9.27 13.01
CA ASP A 156 0.86 9.40 12.14
C ASP A 156 0.77 10.78 11.46
N GLU A 157 1.28 11.85 12.08
CA GLU A 157 1.16 13.22 11.56
C GLU A 157 2.20 13.57 10.47
N GLU A 158 3.17 12.68 10.23
CA GLU A 158 4.35 12.91 9.39
C GLU A 158 4.12 12.48 7.94
N TYR A 159 4.91 13.00 6.99
CA TYR A 159 4.86 12.58 5.58
C TYR A 159 6.03 11.65 5.26
N VAL A 160 5.78 10.44 4.76
CA VAL A 160 6.79 9.40 4.55
C VAL A 160 6.81 8.92 3.11
N VAL A 161 7.93 9.23 2.44
CA VAL A 161 8.30 8.64 1.15
C VAL A 161 9.25 7.47 1.41
N MET A 162 8.96 6.31 0.85
CA MET A 162 9.82 5.13 0.97
C MET A 162 10.24 4.63 -0.40
N LYS A 163 11.46 4.11 -0.52
CA LYS A 163 11.93 3.37 -1.68
C LYS A 163 12.48 2.04 -1.17
N ALA A 164 11.90 0.91 -1.59
CA ALA A 164 12.15 -0.39 -0.97
C ALA A 164 12.10 -1.54 -1.98
N GLU A 165 12.83 -2.62 -1.70
CA GLU A 165 12.74 -3.87 -2.47
C GLU A 165 11.46 -4.64 -2.10
N ALA A 166 10.93 -5.41 -3.05
CA ALA A 166 9.57 -5.93 -2.97
C ALA A 166 9.38 -7.06 -1.93
N GLU A 167 10.46 -7.68 -1.46
CA GLU A 167 10.52 -8.59 -0.33
C GLU A 167 10.13 -7.89 0.99
N GLU A 168 10.79 -6.78 1.32
CA GLU A 168 10.53 -5.97 2.53
C GLU A 168 9.07 -5.47 2.56
N VAL A 169 8.56 -5.06 1.39
CA VAL A 169 7.20 -4.54 1.25
C VAL A 169 6.14 -5.64 1.47
N GLU A 170 6.43 -6.91 1.20
CA GLU A 170 5.51 -8.00 1.57
C GLU A 170 5.42 -8.23 3.07
N GLU A 171 6.48 -7.98 3.84
CA GLU A 171 6.44 -8.06 5.30
C GLU A 171 5.60 -6.91 5.87
N MET A 172 5.89 -5.67 5.45
CA MET A 172 5.13 -4.48 5.88
C MET A 172 3.64 -4.54 5.53
N MET A 173 3.27 -5.25 4.46
CA MET A 173 1.88 -5.55 4.08
C MET A 173 1.20 -6.58 5.00
N ARG A 174 1.95 -7.54 5.55
CA ARG A 174 1.46 -8.54 6.53
C ARG A 174 1.30 -7.90 7.91
N SER A 175 2.29 -7.13 8.35
CA SER A 175 2.31 -6.45 9.66
C SER A 175 1.39 -5.22 9.74
N LYS A 176 0.88 -4.74 8.59
CA LYS A 176 0.21 -3.44 8.39
C LYS A 176 1.06 -2.20 8.71
N ALA A 177 2.37 -2.33 8.93
CA ALA A 177 3.26 -1.18 9.09
C ALA A 177 3.31 -0.29 7.83
N ILE A 178 3.00 -0.86 6.65
CA ILE A 178 2.95 -0.16 5.36
C ILE A 178 2.03 1.08 5.34
N ARG A 179 1.05 1.17 6.25
CA ARG A 179 0.17 2.35 6.39
C ARG A 179 0.91 3.59 6.91
N LEU A 180 2.10 3.42 7.49
CA LEU A 180 3.05 4.47 7.87
C LEU A 180 3.86 5.00 6.66
N VAL A 181 3.57 4.52 5.45
CA VAL A 181 4.13 5.04 4.18
C VAL A 181 3.02 5.71 3.38
N ASP A 182 3.29 6.92 2.90
CA ASP A 182 2.37 7.70 2.07
C ASP A 182 2.59 7.41 0.58
N GLU A 183 3.87 7.39 0.19
CA GLU A 183 4.31 7.26 -1.19
C GLU A 183 5.49 6.29 -1.28
N LEU A 184 5.37 5.26 -2.13
CA LEU A 184 6.27 4.11 -2.20
C LEU A 184 6.84 3.89 -3.60
N PHE A 185 8.16 3.90 -3.70
CA PHE A 185 8.92 3.52 -4.89
C PHE A 185 9.35 2.04 -4.78
N LEU A 186 8.58 1.16 -5.42
CA LEU A 186 8.71 -0.29 -5.32
C LEU A 186 9.77 -0.83 -6.31
N GLU A 187 10.94 -1.21 -5.80
CA GLU A 187 12.03 -1.85 -6.57
C GLU A 187 11.77 -3.36 -6.67
N CYS A 188 10.93 -3.78 -7.62
CA CYS A 188 10.68 -5.21 -7.90
C CYS A 188 11.59 -5.70 -9.04
N LYS A 189 12.41 -6.72 -8.77
CA LYS A 189 13.38 -7.30 -9.73
C LYS A 189 12.94 -8.68 -10.22
N PRO A 190 12.05 -8.77 -11.24
CA PRO A 190 11.69 -10.04 -11.83
C PRO A 190 12.89 -10.71 -12.50
N GLN A 191 12.89 -12.04 -12.54
CA GLN A 191 14.02 -12.82 -13.04
C GLN A 191 14.37 -12.51 -14.51
N GLN A 192 15.58 -11.99 -14.74
CA GLN A 192 16.29 -12.13 -16.01
C GLN A 192 17.14 -13.42 -16.00
N GLY A 193 17.47 -13.94 -17.19
CA GLY A 193 17.91 -15.33 -17.38
C GLY A 193 19.17 -15.78 -16.63
N ASN A 194 19.24 -17.09 -16.34
CA ASN A 194 20.41 -17.87 -15.87
C ASN A 194 21.22 -17.43 -14.63
N VAL A 195 20.88 -16.34 -13.93
CA VAL A 195 21.54 -16.01 -12.65
C VAL A 195 20.92 -16.79 -11.48
N LYS A 196 21.72 -17.58 -10.76
CA LYS A 196 21.29 -18.34 -9.57
C LYS A 196 21.19 -17.45 -8.32
N ARG A 197 20.21 -16.54 -8.25
CA ARG A 197 19.73 -15.97 -6.97
C ARG A 197 18.49 -16.73 -6.49
N LYS A 198 18.31 -16.80 -5.16
CA LYS A 198 17.34 -17.71 -4.49
C LYS A 198 15.95 -17.09 -4.28
N SER A 199 15.81 -15.78 -4.11
CA SER A 199 14.51 -15.13 -4.34
C SER A 199 14.23 -15.12 -5.85
N ARG A 200 13.02 -15.52 -6.24
CA ARG A 200 12.58 -15.65 -7.63
C ARG A 200 11.12 -15.21 -7.76
N ARG A 201 10.88 -13.92 -7.58
CA ARG A 201 9.55 -13.35 -7.83
C ARG A 201 9.28 -13.26 -9.33
N ALA A 202 8.16 -13.83 -9.78
CA ALA A 202 7.63 -13.66 -11.12
C ALA A 202 6.97 -12.28 -11.25
N TYR A 203 6.96 -11.69 -12.44
CA TYR A 203 6.54 -10.29 -12.56
C TYR A 203 5.06 -10.06 -12.22
N TRP A 204 4.19 -11.03 -12.46
CA TRP A 204 2.78 -10.95 -12.07
C TRP A 204 2.58 -10.88 -10.55
N GLU A 205 3.51 -11.39 -9.74
CA GLU A 205 3.49 -11.24 -8.29
C GLU A 205 3.86 -9.81 -7.87
N CYS A 206 4.78 -9.15 -8.58
CA CYS A 206 5.01 -7.70 -8.44
C CYS A 206 3.73 -6.90 -8.71
N LEU A 207 2.98 -7.25 -9.78
CA LEU A 207 1.72 -6.58 -10.14
C LEU A 207 0.62 -6.84 -9.11
N ALA A 208 0.52 -8.07 -8.59
CA ALA A 208 -0.43 -8.42 -7.53
C ALA A 208 -0.12 -7.70 -6.21
N LEU A 209 1.16 -7.49 -5.87
CA LEU A 209 1.56 -6.67 -4.72
C LEU A 209 1.23 -5.19 -4.96
N TYR A 210 1.53 -4.67 -6.15
CA TYR A 210 1.28 -3.28 -6.55
C TYR A 210 -0.21 -2.90 -6.45
N GLY A 211 -1.12 -3.80 -6.86
CA GLY A 211 -2.56 -3.64 -6.65
C GLY A 211 -2.93 -3.53 -5.17
N LYS A 212 -2.54 -4.53 -4.36
CA LYS A 212 -2.85 -4.58 -2.92
C LYS A 212 -2.34 -3.35 -2.14
N LEU A 213 -1.21 -2.77 -2.56
CA LEU A 213 -0.66 -1.55 -1.97
C LEU A 213 -1.53 -0.31 -2.28
N ARG A 214 -2.05 -0.19 -3.51
CA ARG A 214 -3.04 0.84 -3.86
C ARG A 214 -4.37 0.63 -3.11
N ASP A 215 -4.78 -0.63 -2.89
CA ASP A 215 -5.98 -0.98 -2.12
C ASP A 215 -5.86 -0.61 -0.63
N GLU A 216 -4.67 -0.72 -0.04
CA GLU A 216 -4.33 -0.18 1.30
C GLU A 216 -4.20 1.36 1.32
N GLY A 217 -4.34 2.02 0.17
CA GLY A 217 -4.30 3.48 0.05
C GLY A 217 -2.89 4.08 0.00
N VAL A 218 -1.87 3.35 -0.43
CA VAL A 218 -0.52 3.88 -0.65
C VAL A 218 -0.38 4.40 -2.09
N ALA A 219 0.29 5.52 -2.28
CA ALA A 219 0.68 5.96 -3.63
C ALA A 219 1.91 5.17 -4.09
N VAL A 220 1.77 4.30 -5.11
CA VAL A 220 2.83 3.37 -5.48
C VAL A 220 3.37 3.67 -6.87
N HIS A 221 4.69 3.69 -6.99
CA HIS A 221 5.44 3.90 -8.22
C HIS A 221 6.34 2.70 -8.49
N GLN A 222 6.47 2.29 -9.76
CA GLN A 222 7.37 1.21 -10.13
C GLN A 222 8.80 1.73 -10.30
N TRP A 223 9.74 1.22 -9.52
CA TRP A 223 11.14 1.67 -9.56
C TRP A 223 12.00 0.79 -10.49
N TRP A 224 12.74 1.44 -11.40
CA TRP A 224 13.46 0.77 -12.49
C TRP A 224 14.95 1.13 -12.67
N GLY A 225 15.49 2.06 -11.87
CA GLY A 225 16.86 2.59 -12.00
C GLY A 225 16.98 3.80 -12.93
#